data_AF-A0A9J9GDI7-F1
#
_entry.id   AF-A0A9J9GDI7-F1
#
_cell.length_a   1.000
_cell.length_b   1.000
_cell.length_c   1.000
_cell.angle_alpha   90.00
_cell.angle_beta   90.00
_cell.angle_gamma   90.00
#
_symmetry.space_group_name_H-M   'P 1'
#
loop_
_entity.id
_entity.type
_entity.pdbx_description
1 polymer ?
#
loop_
_entity_poly.entity_id
_entity_poly.type
_entity_poly.pdbx_seq_one_letter_code
_entity_poly.pdbx_strand_id
1 'polypeptide(L)'
;MSDIIKKQLRIKSLKRDSLPNLWRDTTNQDFIEILSRSTTREISSLFSCMNPSSINNTIDFLPAEIIIYIFDSLHSNTVNKIITACNDKNLRKIVASLDADMFENILLKCNQSPREKLISILPENERSLYKKNTRSSNDINSNGYYSSPSFENSLKNSIIERIRDLEEKETILEKNYKQKEYNLNGKIKLTEDKLNVINEQIIKKQKELISEEINLNERVTFLNNEIAKLVKEQETLQQQRLEIKFPEYVDTAVNGLKTKGDYFDKKSFWWNIQGGAALAVAILAAVVTFIYGGYQFNHAAKDNIDWLFFTFLLIKGLIIITLLGAWAKHAFNVANAYVHESLKRSDRMHAISFGKFYLEVYGNKVDQREMKDIFENWNINSDSAFVKIKESDFSLKQLDQITNIMDSIRKIKYPEAKS
;
A
#
# COMPACT_ATOMS: atom_id res chain seq x y z
N MET A 1 9.01 -4.25 -7.40
CA MET A 1 9.87 -5.09 -6.54
C MET A 1 9.99 -4.35 -5.21
N SER A 2 9.42 -4.91 -4.13
CA SER A 2 9.17 -4.17 -2.88
C SER A 2 10.48 -3.69 -2.22
N ASP A 3 10.43 -2.53 -1.56
CA ASP A 3 11.58 -1.89 -0.88
C ASP A 3 12.26 -2.80 0.17
N ILE A 4 11.56 -3.83 0.63
CA ILE A 4 12.07 -4.84 1.56
C ILE A 4 13.09 -5.77 0.86
N ILE A 5 12.90 -6.10 -0.42
CA ILE A 5 13.82 -6.94 -1.20
C ILE A 5 15.10 -6.16 -1.57
N LYS A 6 15.00 -4.82 -1.73
CA LYS A 6 16.16 -3.95 -1.98
C LYS A 6 17.11 -3.86 -0.79
N LYS A 7 16.60 -3.84 0.45
CA LYS A 7 17.42 -3.76 1.67
C LYS A 7 18.23 -5.01 2.01
N GLN A 8 17.88 -6.17 1.45
CA GLN A 8 18.59 -7.44 1.71
C GLN A 8 19.51 -7.89 0.56
N LEU A 9 19.66 -7.08 -0.50
CA LEU A 9 20.50 -7.41 -1.65
C LEU A 9 21.99 -7.42 -1.26
N ARG A 10 22.58 -8.62 -1.17
CA ARG A 10 24.04 -8.82 -1.12
C ARG A 10 24.58 -9.06 -2.53
N ILE A 11 25.76 -8.52 -2.82
CA ILE A 11 26.43 -8.71 -4.13
C ILE A 11 26.56 -10.21 -4.47
N LYS A 12 26.81 -11.10 -3.49
CA LYS A 12 26.86 -12.55 -3.69
C LYS A 12 25.55 -13.20 -4.17
N SER A 13 24.39 -12.59 -3.92
CA SER A 13 23.08 -13.13 -4.35
C SER A 13 22.71 -12.79 -5.80
N LEU A 14 23.49 -11.93 -6.47
CA LEU A 14 23.24 -11.50 -7.83
C LEU A 14 23.94 -12.41 -8.85
N LYS A 15 23.27 -12.68 -9.98
CA LYS A 15 23.89 -13.38 -11.11
C LYS A 15 25.03 -12.53 -11.67
N ARG A 16 26.12 -13.17 -12.10
CA ARG A 16 27.32 -12.48 -12.61
C ARG A 16 27.01 -11.49 -13.75
N ASP A 17 26.01 -11.80 -14.56
CA ASP A 17 25.58 -10.97 -15.70
C ASP A 17 24.84 -9.70 -15.29
N SER A 18 24.28 -9.67 -14.08
CA SER A 18 23.56 -8.51 -13.51
C SER A 18 24.47 -7.55 -12.74
N LEU A 19 25.66 -7.99 -12.34
CA LEU A 19 26.62 -7.19 -11.56
C LEU A 19 27.07 -5.89 -12.25
N PRO A 20 27.37 -5.86 -13.57
CA PRO A 20 27.85 -4.64 -14.22
C PRO A 20 26.81 -3.51 -14.26
N ASN A 21 25.52 -3.85 -14.20
CA ASN A 21 24.40 -2.91 -14.28
C ASN A 21 23.85 -2.51 -12.90
N LEU A 22 24.39 -3.08 -11.81
CA LEU A 22 23.89 -2.82 -10.45
C LEU A 22 23.86 -1.32 -10.10
N TRP A 23 24.85 -0.55 -10.54
CA TRP A 23 24.90 0.91 -10.33
C TRP A 23 23.84 1.69 -11.10
N ARG A 24 23.26 1.12 -12.17
CA ARG A 24 22.16 1.72 -12.95
C ARG A 24 20.80 1.36 -12.38
N ASP A 25 20.66 0.13 -11.89
CA ASP A 25 19.39 -0.42 -11.42
C ASP A 25 19.05 -0.03 -9.97
N THR A 26 19.98 0.64 -9.27
CA THR A 26 19.84 1.10 -7.88
C THR A 26 20.04 2.61 -7.77
N THR A 27 19.47 3.22 -6.71
CA THR A 27 19.75 4.64 -6.44
C THR A 27 21.18 4.80 -5.91
N ASN A 28 21.80 5.97 -6.11
CA ASN A 28 23.17 6.21 -5.64
C ASN A 28 23.33 5.95 -4.13
N GLN A 29 22.31 6.26 -3.32
CA GLN A 29 22.33 6.02 -1.87
C GLN A 29 22.24 4.53 -1.55
N ASP A 30 21.35 3.79 -2.20
CA ASP A 30 21.23 2.33 -2.03
C ASP A 30 22.53 1.63 -2.44
N PHE A 31 23.16 2.08 -3.53
CA PHE A 31 24.42 1.52 -4.01
C PHE A 31 25.57 1.74 -3.01
N ILE A 32 25.64 2.92 -2.39
CA ILE A 32 26.61 3.21 -1.32
C ILE A 32 26.35 2.33 -0.10
N GLU A 33 25.09 2.15 0.30
CA GLU A 33 24.72 1.27 1.41
C GLU A 33 25.12 -0.19 1.12
N ILE A 34 24.90 -0.68 -0.11
CA ILE A 34 25.34 -2.00 -0.55
C ILE A 34 26.86 -2.14 -0.46
N LEU A 35 27.63 -1.16 -0.97
CA LEU A 35 29.09 -1.19 -0.91
C LEU A 35 29.62 -1.20 0.52
N SER A 36 29.04 -0.40 1.42
CA SER A 36 29.45 -0.33 2.84
C SER A 36 29.27 -1.66 3.59
N ARG A 37 28.30 -2.48 3.16
CA ARG A 37 28.00 -3.80 3.75
C ARG A 37 28.70 -4.97 3.04
N SER A 38 29.36 -4.70 1.92
CA SER A 38 29.95 -5.73 1.07
C SER A 38 31.34 -6.11 1.53
N THR A 39 31.68 -7.40 1.36
CA THR A 39 33.01 -7.93 1.66
C THR A 39 34.04 -7.51 0.60
N THR A 40 35.32 -7.53 0.96
CA THR A 40 36.44 -7.21 0.06
C THR A 40 36.42 -8.02 -1.26
N ARG A 41 36.05 -9.30 -1.18
CA ARG A 41 35.91 -10.19 -2.34
C ARG A 41 34.74 -9.80 -3.25
N GLU A 42 33.62 -9.36 -2.67
CA GLU A 42 32.44 -8.92 -3.43
C GLU A 42 32.71 -7.59 -4.16
N ILE A 43 33.37 -6.64 -3.49
CA ILE A 43 33.77 -5.37 -4.09
C ILE A 43 34.75 -5.62 -5.25
N SER A 44 35.78 -6.44 -5.03
CA SER A 44 36.71 -6.79 -6.11
C SER A 44 36.01 -7.50 -7.27
N SER A 45 35.06 -8.39 -7.00
CA SER A 45 34.27 -9.05 -8.05
C SER A 45 33.42 -8.05 -8.84
N LEU A 46 32.75 -7.12 -8.16
CA LEU A 46 31.93 -6.08 -8.80
C LEU A 46 32.76 -5.23 -9.76
N PHE A 47 33.83 -4.60 -9.27
CA PHE A 47 34.70 -3.76 -10.10
C PHE A 47 35.43 -4.55 -11.21
N SER A 48 35.69 -5.84 -10.99
CA SER A 48 36.25 -6.70 -12.04
C SER A 48 35.28 -6.92 -13.21
N CYS A 49 33.96 -6.89 -12.97
CA CYS A 49 32.93 -7.09 -13.99
C CYS A 49 32.43 -5.79 -14.64
N MET A 50 32.70 -4.63 -14.05
CA MET A 50 32.28 -3.33 -14.61
C MET A 50 33.11 -2.92 -15.83
N ASN A 51 32.47 -2.23 -16.78
CA ASN A 51 33.16 -1.61 -17.92
C ASN A 51 33.80 -0.27 -17.49
N PRO A 52 34.79 0.26 -18.24
CA PRO A 52 35.51 1.49 -17.85
C PRO A 52 34.60 2.70 -17.61
N SER A 53 33.57 2.89 -18.46
CA SER A 53 32.61 3.99 -18.32
C SER A 53 31.78 3.87 -17.03
N SER A 54 31.38 2.66 -16.66
CA SER A 54 30.63 2.39 -15.43
C SER A 54 31.47 2.65 -14.19
N ILE A 55 32.74 2.24 -14.21
CA ILE A 55 33.69 2.54 -13.13
C ILE A 55 33.81 4.05 -12.95
N ASN A 56 34.05 4.78 -14.04
CA ASN A 56 34.22 6.22 -13.98
C ASN A 56 32.96 6.95 -13.45
N ASN A 57 31.77 6.56 -13.89
CA ASN A 57 30.52 7.13 -13.37
C ASN A 57 30.28 6.78 -11.91
N THR A 58 30.67 5.57 -11.49
CA THR A 58 30.52 5.12 -10.10
C THR A 58 31.40 5.96 -9.16
N ILE A 59 32.69 6.10 -9.48
CA ILE A 59 33.63 6.89 -8.66
C ILE A 59 33.19 8.36 -8.53
N ASP A 60 32.54 8.94 -9.55
CA ASP A 60 32.13 10.35 -9.56
C ASP A 60 31.14 10.68 -8.42
N PHE A 61 30.25 9.76 -8.04
CA PHE A 61 29.28 9.97 -6.96
C PHE A 61 29.66 9.36 -5.60
N LEU A 62 30.74 8.57 -5.50
CA LEU A 62 31.13 7.95 -4.22
C LEU A 62 31.72 8.98 -3.21
N PRO A 63 31.42 8.88 -1.91
CA PRO A 63 32.07 9.68 -0.88
C PRO A 63 33.50 9.19 -0.58
N ALA A 64 34.33 10.06 -0.02
CA ALA A 64 35.74 9.78 0.28
C ALA A 64 35.94 8.54 1.16
N GLU A 65 35.09 8.37 2.19
CA GLU A 65 35.11 7.22 3.12
C GLU A 65 34.99 5.87 2.41
N ILE A 66 34.13 5.80 1.40
CA ILE A 66 33.89 4.56 0.63
C ILE A 66 35.03 4.34 -0.37
N ILE A 67 35.60 5.41 -0.93
CA ILE A 67 36.79 5.31 -1.79
C ILE A 67 37.95 4.69 -1.01
N ILE A 68 38.21 5.16 0.22
CA ILE A 68 39.24 4.61 1.10
C ILE A 68 38.99 3.11 1.35
N TYR A 69 37.77 2.75 1.75
CA TYR A 69 37.39 1.35 2.02
C TYR A 69 37.55 0.44 0.80
N ILE A 70 37.22 0.93 -0.39
CA ILE A 70 37.41 0.20 -1.65
C ILE A 70 38.91 0.00 -1.91
N PHE A 71 39.73 1.05 -1.89
CA PHE A 71 41.14 0.91 -2.27
C PHE A 71 41.98 0.12 -1.27
N ASP A 72 41.62 0.11 0.02
CA ASP A 72 42.25 -0.75 1.02
C ASP A 72 42.01 -2.25 0.70
N SER A 73 40.79 -2.56 0.27
CA SER A 73 40.31 -3.93 0.10
C SER A 73 40.57 -4.57 -1.28
N LEU A 74 41.02 -3.79 -2.27
CA LEU A 74 41.20 -4.26 -3.63
C LEU A 74 42.57 -4.93 -3.90
N HIS A 75 42.54 -5.96 -4.76
CA HIS A 75 43.73 -6.57 -5.34
C HIS A 75 44.35 -5.69 -6.44
N SER A 76 45.67 -5.83 -6.66
CA SER A 76 46.47 -5.05 -7.63
C SER A 76 45.85 -4.98 -9.04
N ASN A 77 45.30 -6.08 -9.55
CA ASN A 77 44.67 -6.13 -10.87
C ASN A 77 43.42 -5.24 -10.96
N THR A 78 42.59 -5.21 -9.91
CA THR A 78 41.38 -4.39 -9.87
C THR A 78 41.73 -2.92 -9.68
N VAL A 79 42.73 -2.62 -8.85
CA VAL A 79 43.29 -1.26 -8.68
C VAL A 79 43.76 -0.70 -10.02
N ASN A 80 44.57 -1.47 -10.76
CA ASN A 80 45.05 -1.09 -12.10
C ASN A 80 43.91 -0.81 -13.09
N LYS A 81 42.85 -1.65 -13.06
CA LYS A 81 41.67 -1.47 -13.91
C LYS A 81 40.88 -0.20 -13.56
N ILE A 82 40.76 0.14 -12.27
CA ILE A 82 40.03 1.34 -11.84
C ILE A 82 40.79 2.60 -12.24
N ILE A 83 42.11 2.65 -11.99
CA ILE A 83 42.94 3.82 -12.30
C ILE A 83 43.02 4.08 -13.82
N THR A 84 43.08 3.02 -14.63
CA THR A 84 43.07 3.16 -16.09
C THR A 84 41.73 3.67 -16.60
N ALA A 85 40.62 3.18 -16.03
CA ALA A 85 39.26 3.57 -16.40
C ALA A 85 38.85 5.00 -15.95
N CYS A 86 39.42 5.53 -14.87
CA CYS A 86 39.06 6.85 -14.35
C CYS A 86 39.63 8.00 -15.20
N ASN A 87 38.84 9.06 -15.36
CA ASN A 87 39.29 10.34 -15.91
C ASN A 87 40.08 11.16 -14.86
N ASP A 88 40.74 12.22 -15.30
CA ASP A 88 41.61 13.02 -14.43
C ASP A 88 40.86 13.67 -13.26
N LYS A 89 39.58 14.03 -13.45
CA LYS A 89 38.71 14.58 -12.39
C LYS A 89 38.53 13.56 -11.26
N ASN A 90 38.16 12.33 -11.60
CA ASN A 90 37.93 11.26 -10.63
C ASN A 90 39.23 10.76 -10.00
N LEU A 91 40.33 10.76 -10.75
CA LEU A 91 41.65 10.45 -10.20
C LEU A 91 42.09 11.51 -9.18
N ARG A 92 41.87 12.80 -9.43
CA ARG A 92 42.10 13.86 -8.41
C ARG A 92 41.26 13.63 -7.16
N LYS A 93 40.00 13.25 -7.33
CA LYS A 93 39.10 12.94 -6.21
C LYS A 93 39.59 11.74 -5.39
N ILE A 94 40.08 10.69 -6.06
CA ILE A 94 40.68 9.52 -5.39
C ILE A 94 41.92 9.96 -4.60
N VAL A 95 42.86 10.65 -5.25
CA VAL A 95 44.10 11.11 -4.61
C VAL A 95 43.82 12.03 -3.41
N ALA A 96 42.88 12.96 -3.54
CA ALA A 96 42.50 13.86 -2.46
C ALA A 96 41.78 13.16 -1.30
N SER A 97 41.27 11.94 -1.50
CA SER A 97 40.58 11.16 -0.47
C SER A 97 41.51 10.19 0.27
N LEU A 98 42.74 9.98 -0.21
CA LEU A 98 43.69 9.01 0.36
C LEU A 98 44.70 9.71 1.28
N ASP A 99 45.13 9.02 2.34
CA ASP A 99 46.29 9.44 3.13
C ASP A 99 47.61 9.06 2.43
N ALA A 100 48.72 9.58 2.94
CA ALA A 100 50.05 9.38 2.33
C ALA A 100 50.47 7.90 2.31
N ASP A 101 50.20 7.17 3.40
CA ASP A 101 50.59 5.77 3.56
C ASP A 101 49.77 4.83 2.64
N MET A 102 48.46 5.06 2.50
CA MET A 102 47.60 4.34 1.57
C MET A 102 47.95 4.67 0.13
N PHE A 103 48.26 5.93 -0.17
CA PHE A 103 48.69 6.32 -1.50
C PHE A 103 49.98 5.59 -1.90
N GLU A 104 50.96 5.48 -1.00
CA GLU A 104 52.18 4.68 -1.23
C GLU A 104 51.87 3.20 -1.44
N ASN A 105 51.00 2.61 -0.61
CA ASN A 105 50.59 1.22 -0.74
C ASN A 105 49.87 0.95 -2.09
N ILE A 106 49.06 1.90 -2.56
CA ILE A 106 48.43 1.83 -3.88
C ILE A 106 49.47 1.92 -4.99
N LEU A 107 50.47 2.82 -4.89
CA LEU A 107 51.55 2.91 -5.88
C LEU A 107 52.34 1.60 -5.97
N LEU A 108 52.59 0.92 -4.86
CA LEU A 108 53.24 -0.40 -4.82
C LEU A 108 52.39 -1.48 -5.51
N LYS A 109 51.07 -1.46 -5.32
CA LYS A 109 50.12 -2.38 -5.98
C LYS A 109 49.91 -2.09 -7.48
N CYS A 110 50.25 -0.88 -7.95
CA CYS A 110 50.04 -0.46 -9.34
C CYS A 110 51.16 -0.89 -10.29
N ASN A 111 50.80 -1.20 -11.53
CA ASN A 111 51.75 -1.37 -12.63
C ASN A 111 52.30 -0.02 -13.11
N GLN A 112 53.37 -0.03 -13.91
CA GLN A 112 54.08 1.18 -14.33
C GLN A 112 53.18 2.25 -14.98
N SER A 113 52.34 1.88 -15.95
CA SER A 113 51.48 2.84 -16.67
C SER A 113 50.40 3.50 -15.79
N PRO A 114 49.59 2.75 -15.00
CA PRO A 114 48.66 3.35 -14.03
C PRO A 114 49.35 4.20 -12.95
N ARG A 115 50.55 3.77 -12.51
CA ARG A 115 51.37 4.49 -11.53
C ARG A 115 51.83 5.84 -12.07
N GLU A 116 52.31 5.89 -13.31
CA GLU A 116 52.70 7.14 -13.97
C GLU A 116 51.51 8.10 -14.17
N LYS A 117 50.33 7.56 -14.48
CA LYS A 117 49.07 8.32 -14.58
C LYS A 117 48.61 8.90 -13.23
N LEU A 118 48.83 8.19 -12.12
CA LEU A 118 48.56 8.73 -10.78
C LEU A 118 49.56 9.82 -10.38
N ILE A 119 50.85 9.59 -10.63
CA ILE A 119 51.92 10.53 -10.31
C ILE A 119 51.78 11.83 -11.14
N SER A 120 51.29 11.75 -12.39
CA SER A 120 51.10 12.94 -13.24
C SER A 120 49.99 13.88 -12.75
N ILE A 121 49.14 13.45 -11.82
CA ILE A 121 48.00 14.23 -11.31
C ILE A 121 48.35 15.02 -10.04
N LEU A 122 49.39 14.58 -9.31
CA LEU A 122 49.89 15.24 -8.11
C LEU A 122 50.45 16.65 -8.41
N PRO A 123 50.45 17.56 -7.42
CA PRO A 123 51.19 18.82 -7.48
C PRO A 123 52.70 18.58 -7.72
N GLU A 124 53.39 19.47 -8.44
CA GLU A 124 54.80 19.29 -8.83
C GLU A 124 55.74 18.98 -7.64
N ASN A 125 55.43 19.54 -6.48
CA ASN A 125 56.17 19.44 -5.23
C ASN A 125 56.29 17.97 -4.76
N GLU A 126 55.19 17.20 -4.87
CA GLU A 126 55.08 15.83 -4.39
C GLU A 126 55.59 14.81 -5.41
N ARG A 127 55.58 15.14 -6.71
CA ARG A 127 56.07 14.27 -7.79
C ARG A 127 57.54 13.89 -7.64
N SER A 128 58.35 14.79 -7.09
CA SER A 128 59.80 14.61 -6.94
C SER A 128 60.15 13.56 -5.86
N LEU A 129 59.33 13.48 -4.81
CA LEU A 129 59.54 12.59 -3.66
C LEU A 129 59.31 11.12 -4.06
N TYR A 130 58.21 10.83 -4.77
CA TYR A 130 57.86 9.47 -5.19
C TYR A 130 58.66 8.94 -6.38
N LYS A 131 59.24 9.82 -7.22
CA LYS A 131 60.18 9.43 -8.29
C LYS A 131 61.56 9.01 -7.78
N LYS A 132 61.96 9.45 -6.58
CA LYS A 132 63.29 9.19 -6.01
C LYS A 132 63.36 7.83 -5.28
N ASN A 133 62.29 7.42 -4.61
CA ASN A 133 62.24 6.16 -3.85
C ASN A 133 62.15 4.89 -4.71
N THR A 134 61.77 5.00 -6.00
CA THR A 134 61.58 3.84 -6.89
C THR A 134 62.86 3.38 -7.60
N ARG A 135 64.00 4.07 -7.45
CA ARG A 135 65.30 3.68 -8.07
C ARG A 135 66.26 2.92 -7.15
N SER A 136 65.99 2.82 -5.85
CA SER A 136 67.02 2.45 -4.86
C SER A 136 67.03 0.96 -4.43
N SER A 137 66.29 0.07 -5.10
CA SER A 137 66.11 -1.33 -4.62
C SER A 137 66.68 -2.42 -5.53
N ASN A 138 67.56 -2.11 -6.50
CA ASN A 138 68.01 -3.10 -7.50
C ASN A 138 69.52 -3.36 -7.65
N ASP A 139 70.43 -2.77 -6.88
CA ASP A 139 71.87 -3.01 -7.07
C ASP A 139 72.65 -3.22 -5.76
N ILE A 140 72.76 -4.46 -5.29
CA ILE A 140 73.90 -4.90 -4.46
C ILE A 140 74.18 -6.38 -4.76
N ASN A 141 75.18 -6.66 -5.60
CA ASN A 141 75.95 -7.91 -5.47
C ASN A 141 77.31 -7.86 -6.19
N SER A 142 78.30 -8.41 -5.48
CA SER A 142 79.64 -8.83 -5.88
C SER A 142 80.77 -7.78 -5.94
N ASN A 143 81.69 -7.88 -4.97
CA ASN A 143 83.08 -7.46 -5.10
C ASN A 143 83.96 -8.51 -4.38
N GLY A 144 84.81 -9.21 -5.13
CA GLY A 144 85.79 -10.16 -4.62
C GLY A 144 87.20 -9.76 -5.06
N TYR A 145 88.11 -9.62 -4.10
CA TYR A 145 89.52 -9.26 -4.29
C TYR A 145 90.40 -10.50 -4.51
N TYR A 146 91.41 -10.36 -5.38
CA TYR A 146 92.52 -11.30 -5.63
C TYR A 146 93.73 -11.06 -4.70
N SER A 147 94.55 -12.10 -4.44
CA SER A 147 96.05 -12.14 -4.41
C SER A 147 96.57 -13.31 -3.53
N SER A 148 97.29 -14.32 -4.02
CA SER A 148 98.73 -14.43 -4.40
C SER A 148 99.64 -14.98 -3.27
N PRO A 149 100.63 -15.86 -3.54
CA PRO A 149 101.18 -16.83 -2.60
C PRO A 149 102.60 -16.48 -2.08
N SER A 150 102.73 -16.01 -0.84
CA SER A 150 104.01 -16.10 -0.09
C SER A 150 103.87 -16.01 1.44
N PHE A 151 102.67 -16.31 1.98
CA PHE A 151 102.33 -16.12 3.39
C PHE A 151 101.92 -17.47 4.03
N GLU A 152 102.68 -18.55 3.85
CA GLU A 152 102.16 -19.90 4.13
C GLU A 152 102.44 -20.46 5.54
N ASN A 153 103.51 -20.03 6.23
CA ASN A 153 103.89 -20.62 7.53
C ASN A 153 103.48 -19.80 8.76
N SER A 154 103.38 -18.47 8.67
CA SER A 154 102.79 -17.62 9.73
C SER A 154 101.26 -17.70 9.73
N LEU A 155 100.66 -17.87 8.55
CA LEU A 155 99.23 -18.06 8.36
C LEU A 155 98.77 -19.44 8.82
N LYS A 156 99.57 -20.50 8.71
CA LYS A 156 99.16 -21.83 9.18
C LYS A 156 98.83 -21.85 10.66
N ASN A 157 99.66 -21.25 11.50
CA ASN A 157 99.41 -21.22 12.95
C ASN A 157 98.25 -20.27 13.29
N SER A 158 98.12 -19.12 12.63
CA SER A 158 96.97 -18.23 12.84
C SER A 158 95.66 -18.81 12.28
N ILE A 159 95.71 -19.58 11.19
CA ILE A 159 94.59 -20.36 10.65
C ILE A 159 94.20 -21.47 11.61
N ILE A 160 95.15 -22.20 12.21
CA ILE A 160 94.84 -23.28 13.15
C ILE A 160 94.15 -22.73 14.41
N GLU A 161 94.65 -21.63 14.99
CA GLU A 161 93.96 -20.97 16.11
C GLU A 161 92.60 -20.41 15.70
N ARG A 162 92.50 -19.81 14.51
CA ARG A 162 91.22 -19.34 13.96
C ARG A 162 90.23 -20.49 13.76
N ILE A 163 90.70 -21.65 13.30
CA ILE A 163 89.87 -22.86 13.13
C ILE A 163 89.37 -23.33 14.49
N ARG A 164 90.24 -23.39 15.51
CA ARG A 164 89.85 -23.76 16.87
C ARG A 164 88.83 -22.80 17.48
N ASP A 165 89.03 -21.50 17.32
CA ASP A 165 88.06 -20.47 17.75
C ASP A 165 86.73 -20.56 16.98
N LEU A 166 86.79 -20.93 15.70
CA LEU A 166 85.61 -21.13 14.87
C LEU A 166 84.85 -22.39 15.29
N GLU A 167 85.53 -23.49 15.58
CA GLU A 167 84.93 -24.73 16.12
C GLU A 167 84.29 -24.46 17.49
N GLU A 168 84.96 -23.75 18.39
CA GLU A 168 84.38 -23.40 19.69
C GLU A 168 83.14 -22.49 19.53
N LYS A 169 83.21 -21.48 18.64
CA LYS A 169 82.04 -20.67 18.30
C LYS A 169 80.92 -21.48 17.68
N GLU A 170 81.23 -22.46 16.83
CA GLU A 170 80.23 -23.32 16.21
C GLU A 170 79.52 -24.17 17.26
N THR A 171 80.25 -24.77 18.22
CA THR A 171 79.63 -25.52 19.31
C THR A 171 78.76 -24.64 20.23
N ILE A 172 79.17 -23.40 20.50
CA ILE A 172 78.38 -22.43 21.27
C ILE A 172 77.12 -22.03 20.49
N LEU A 173 77.25 -21.79 19.19
CA LEU A 173 76.12 -21.48 18.32
C LEU A 173 75.14 -22.64 18.24
N GLU A 174 75.61 -23.88 18.06
CA GLU A 174 74.76 -25.08 18.07
C GLU A 174 73.98 -25.24 19.37
N LYS A 175 74.63 -25.03 20.52
CA LYS A 175 73.94 -25.04 21.83
C LYS A 175 72.86 -23.97 21.90
N ASN A 176 73.16 -22.76 21.44
CA ASN A 176 72.19 -21.67 21.39
C ASN A 176 71.02 -21.95 20.43
N TYR A 177 71.27 -22.59 19.28
CA TYR A 177 70.23 -23.01 18.34
C TYR A 177 69.33 -24.08 18.95
N LYS A 178 69.91 -25.12 19.56
CA LYS A 178 69.13 -26.18 20.24
C LYS A 178 68.28 -25.62 21.38
N GLN A 179 68.79 -24.65 22.14
CA GLN A 179 68.03 -24.02 23.22
C GLN A 179 66.92 -23.11 22.69
N LYS A 180 67.14 -22.38 21.60
CA LYS A 180 66.08 -21.63 20.91
C LYS A 180 65.00 -22.55 20.37
N GLU A 181 65.39 -23.67 19.76
CA GLU A 181 64.47 -24.68 19.23
C GLU A 181 63.62 -25.30 20.34
N TYR A 182 64.24 -25.67 21.46
CA TYR A 182 63.52 -26.16 22.64
C TYR A 182 62.51 -25.13 23.17
N ASN A 183 62.90 -23.87 23.29
CA ASN A 183 62.01 -22.79 23.73
C ASN A 183 60.88 -22.52 22.74
N LEU A 184 61.15 -22.60 21.43
CA LEU A 184 60.15 -22.44 20.38
C LEU A 184 59.15 -23.61 20.40
N ASN A 185 59.62 -24.85 20.50
CA ASN A 185 58.76 -26.02 20.60
C ASN A 185 57.90 -26.00 21.87
N GLY A 186 58.45 -25.54 22.99
CA GLY A 186 57.68 -25.31 24.21
C GLY A 186 56.56 -24.29 24.02
N LYS A 187 56.81 -23.19 23.30
CA LYS A 187 55.79 -22.19 22.96
C LYS A 187 54.73 -22.73 22.01
N ILE A 188 55.14 -23.49 20.98
CA ILE A 188 54.24 -24.13 20.00
C ILE A 188 53.28 -25.07 20.72
N LYS A 189 53.80 -25.95 21.58
CA LYS A 189 52.98 -26.89 22.36
C LYS A 189 51.97 -26.15 23.25
N LEU A 190 52.41 -25.09 23.93
CA LEU A 190 51.53 -24.28 24.77
C LEU A 190 50.44 -23.58 23.96
N THR A 191 50.74 -23.12 22.73
CA THR A 191 49.74 -22.56 21.83
C THR A 191 48.77 -23.62 21.29
N GLU A 192 49.24 -24.84 21.00
CA GLU A 192 48.39 -25.95 20.60
C GLU A 192 47.42 -26.34 21.71
N ASP A 193 47.89 -26.44 22.95
CA ASP A 193 47.05 -26.74 24.11
C ASP A 193 45.97 -25.66 24.31
N LYS A 194 46.33 -24.38 24.17
CA LYS A 194 45.36 -23.27 24.22
C LYS A 194 44.34 -23.35 23.07
N LEU A 195 44.77 -23.68 21.87
CA LEU A 195 43.87 -23.84 20.72
C LEU A 195 42.89 -24.99 20.93
N ASN A 196 43.35 -26.11 21.50
CA ASN A 196 42.49 -27.25 21.79
C ASN A 196 41.42 -26.89 22.82
N VAL A 197 41.78 -26.21 23.91
CA VAL A 197 40.81 -25.74 24.93
C VAL A 197 39.80 -24.76 24.31
N ILE A 198 40.25 -23.82 23.47
CA ILE A 198 39.36 -22.89 22.77
C ILE A 198 38.41 -23.63 21.82
N ASN A 199 38.92 -24.61 21.07
CA ASN A 199 38.11 -25.41 20.14
C ASN A 199 37.04 -26.22 20.89
N GLU A 200 37.36 -26.83 22.03
CA GLU A 200 36.38 -27.53 22.86
C GLU A 200 35.29 -26.60 23.37
N GLN A 201 35.65 -25.38 23.80
CA GLN A 201 34.68 -24.36 24.22
C GLN A 201 33.78 -23.91 23.06
N ILE A 202 34.33 -23.73 21.87
CA ILE A 202 33.56 -23.38 20.66
C ILE A 202 32.57 -24.49 20.33
N ILE A 203 33.00 -25.75 20.33
CA ILE A 203 32.13 -26.90 20.05
C ILE A 203 30.99 -26.97 21.09
N LYS A 204 31.31 -26.75 22.37
CA LYS A 204 30.30 -26.74 23.43
C LYS A 204 29.26 -25.64 23.20
N LYS A 205 29.70 -24.40 22.94
CA LYS A 205 28.80 -23.28 22.65
C LYS A 205 27.97 -23.49 21.38
N GLN A 206 28.53 -24.09 20.34
CA GLN A 206 27.79 -24.43 19.13
C GLN A 206 26.65 -25.41 19.43
N LYS A 207 26.91 -26.43 20.25
CA LYS A 207 25.86 -27.38 20.67
C LYS A 207 24.75 -26.70 21.46
N GLU A 208 25.11 -25.83 22.40
CA GLU A 208 24.14 -25.04 23.18
C GLU A 208 23.27 -24.17 22.28
N LEU A 209 23.88 -23.43 21.33
CA LEU A 209 23.15 -22.59 20.37
C LEU A 209 22.21 -23.40 19.47
N ILE A 210 22.65 -24.57 18.97
CA ILE A 210 21.79 -25.44 18.17
C ILE A 210 20.60 -25.93 18.99
N SER A 211 20.82 -26.30 20.26
CA SER A 211 19.71 -26.75 21.12
C SER A 211 18.72 -25.62 21.44
N GLU A 212 19.21 -24.40 21.60
CA GLU A 212 18.37 -23.21 21.80
C GLU A 212 17.59 -22.86 20.54
N GLU A 213 18.22 -22.94 19.37
CA GLU A 213 17.56 -22.71 18.07
C GLU A 213 16.44 -23.72 17.82
N ILE A 214 16.66 -25.00 18.14
CA ILE A 214 15.63 -26.04 18.04
C ILE A 214 14.44 -25.71 18.97
N ASN A 215 14.70 -25.35 20.23
CA ASN A 215 13.66 -25.01 21.20
C ASN A 215 12.87 -23.76 20.76
N LEU A 216 13.55 -22.72 20.28
CA LEU A 216 12.91 -21.53 19.74
C LEU A 216 12.04 -21.87 18.52
N ASN A 217 12.50 -22.74 17.63
CA ASN A 217 11.74 -23.14 16.45
C ASN A 217 10.51 -23.98 16.82
N GLU A 218 10.63 -24.86 17.81
CA GLU A 218 9.49 -25.59 18.40
C GLU A 218 8.47 -24.63 19.03
N ARG A 219 8.94 -23.58 19.74
CA ARG A 219 8.06 -22.56 20.30
C ARG A 219 7.35 -21.74 19.22
N VAL A 220 8.07 -21.36 18.17
CA VAL A 220 7.50 -20.61 17.03
C VAL A 220 6.46 -21.45 16.30
N THR A 221 6.74 -22.72 16.03
CA THR A 221 5.78 -23.63 15.38
C THR A 221 4.56 -23.87 16.26
N PHE A 222 4.73 -24.06 17.57
CA PHE A 222 3.63 -24.15 18.53
C PHE A 222 2.75 -22.89 18.51
N LEU A 223 3.35 -21.70 18.60
CA LEU A 223 2.62 -20.43 18.57
C LEU A 223 1.89 -20.23 17.24
N ASN A 224 2.52 -20.57 16.11
CA ASN A 224 1.87 -20.48 14.80
C ASN A 224 0.66 -21.40 14.69
N ASN A 225 0.73 -22.61 15.25
CA ASN A 225 -0.41 -23.53 15.30
C ASN A 225 -1.53 -23.00 16.20
N GLU A 226 -1.18 -22.42 17.36
CA GLU A 226 -2.14 -21.77 18.26
C GLU A 226 -2.85 -20.61 17.57
N ILE A 227 -2.10 -19.73 16.89
CA ILE A 227 -2.63 -18.61 16.10
C ILE A 227 -3.56 -19.13 15.01
N ALA A 228 -3.16 -20.15 14.25
CA ALA A 228 -4.00 -20.73 13.20
C ALA A 228 -5.31 -21.30 13.76
N LYS A 229 -5.26 -21.92 14.95
CA LYS A 229 -6.46 -22.43 15.64
C LYS A 229 -7.37 -21.29 16.08
N LEU A 230 -6.82 -20.25 16.71
CA LEU A 230 -7.57 -19.08 17.17
C LEU A 230 -8.21 -18.32 16.01
N VAL A 231 -7.51 -18.14 14.90
CA VAL A 231 -8.05 -17.53 13.68
C VAL A 231 -9.24 -18.34 13.16
N LYS A 232 -9.07 -19.66 13.04
CA LYS A 232 -10.15 -20.55 12.59
C LYS A 232 -11.36 -20.52 13.53
N GLU A 233 -11.13 -20.49 14.84
CA GLU A 233 -12.21 -20.36 15.84
C GLU A 233 -12.93 -19.01 15.68
N GLN A 234 -12.19 -17.92 15.48
CA GLN A 234 -12.76 -16.60 15.27
C GLN A 234 -13.61 -16.52 14.00
N GLU A 235 -13.13 -17.11 12.89
CA GLU A 235 -13.88 -17.22 11.63
C GLU A 235 -15.19 -18.01 11.83
N THR A 236 -15.14 -19.15 12.53
CA THR A 236 -16.35 -19.94 12.81
C THR A 236 -17.35 -19.20 13.70
N LEU A 237 -16.88 -18.44 14.71
CA LEU A 237 -17.74 -17.64 15.58
C LEU A 237 -18.37 -16.46 14.82
N GLN A 238 -17.64 -15.84 13.89
CA GLN A 238 -18.18 -14.79 13.02
C GLN A 238 -19.24 -15.36 12.07
N GLN A 239 -18.97 -16.52 11.46
CA GLN A 239 -19.94 -17.23 10.61
C GLN A 239 -21.22 -17.56 11.38
N GLN A 240 -21.11 -18.15 12.58
CA GLN A 240 -22.28 -18.48 13.41
C GLN A 240 -23.10 -17.24 13.80
N ARG A 241 -22.45 -16.11 14.10
CA ARG A 241 -23.16 -14.86 14.43
C ARG A 241 -23.89 -14.28 13.22
N LEU A 242 -23.31 -14.37 12.03
CA LEU A 242 -23.93 -13.92 10.78
C LEU A 242 -25.10 -14.83 10.37
N GLU A 243 -24.93 -16.14 10.48
CA GLU A 243 -25.90 -17.15 10.07
C GLU A 243 -27.17 -17.15 10.95
N ILE A 244 -27.04 -16.89 12.26
CA ILE A 244 -28.18 -16.98 13.20
C ILE A 244 -28.88 -15.63 13.43
N LYS A 245 -28.15 -14.52 13.59
CA LYS A 245 -28.75 -13.25 14.06
C LYS A 245 -29.21 -12.32 12.95
N PHE A 246 -28.61 -12.41 11.76
CA PHE A 246 -28.91 -11.48 10.67
C PHE A 246 -30.26 -11.79 9.99
N PRO A 247 -30.61 -13.05 9.67
CA PRO A 247 -31.91 -13.37 9.07
C PRO A 247 -33.09 -12.99 9.96
N GLU A 248 -32.97 -13.15 11.29
CA GLU A 248 -34.00 -12.77 12.27
C GLU A 248 -34.23 -11.25 12.31
N TYR A 249 -33.15 -10.45 12.25
CA TYR A 249 -33.25 -9.00 12.19
C TYR A 249 -33.92 -8.52 10.89
N VAL A 250 -33.56 -9.14 9.76
CA VAL A 250 -34.18 -8.83 8.47
C VAL A 250 -35.66 -9.21 8.45
N ASP A 251 -36.03 -10.38 8.98
CA ASP A 251 -37.43 -10.79 9.07
C ASP A 251 -38.24 -9.85 9.96
N THR A 252 -37.68 -9.38 11.06
CA THR A 252 -38.33 -8.37 11.92
C THR A 252 -38.56 -7.06 11.17
N ALA A 253 -37.57 -6.59 10.40
CA ALA A 253 -37.69 -5.38 9.59
C ALA A 253 -38.72 -5.53 8.45
N VAL A 254 -38.70 -6.66 7.74
CA VAL A 254 -39.66 -7.02 6.68
C VAL A 254 -41.07 -7.11 7.24
N ASN A 255 -41.27 -7.79 8.37
CA ASN A 255 -42.58 -7.88 9.02
C ASN A 255 -43.09 -6.51 9.52
N GLY A 256 -42.19 -5.66 10.04
CA GLY A 256 -42.52 -4.28 10.41
C GLY A 256 -42.95 -3.41 9.22
N LEU A 257 -42.35 -3.62 8.05
CA LEU A 257 -42.74 -2.96 6.80
C LEU A 257 -44.07 -3.49 6.26
N LYS A 258 -44.25 -4.82 6.28
CA LYS A 258 -45.47 -5.50 5.82
C LYS A 258 -46.70 -5.07 6.62
N THR A 259 -46.63 -5.13 7.95
CA THR A 259 -47.74 -4.71 8.83
C THR A 259 -48.17 -3.26 8.61
N LYS A 260 -47.21 -2.36 8.37
CA LYS A 260 -47.51 -0.96 8.03
C LYS A 260 -48.03 -0.80 6.59
N GLY A 261 -47.56 -1.62 5.63
CA GLY A 261 -48.10 -1.68 4.27
C GLY A 261 -49.57 -2.09 4.27
N ASP A 262 -49.89 -3.20 4.95
CA ASP A 262 -51.27 -3.70 5.11
C ASP A 262 -52.19 -2.66 5.77
N TYR A 263 -51.65 -1.89 6.73
CA TYR A 263 -52.39 -0.79 7.36
C TYR A 263 -52.73 0.33 6.36
N PHE A 264 -51.78 0.73 5.51
CA PHE A 264 -52.01 1.74 4.49
C PHE A 264 -52.95 1.27 3.38
N ASP A 265 -52.83 0.01 2.94
CA ASP A 265 -53.76 -0.58 1.98
C ASP A 265 -55.20 -0.60 2.51
N LYS A 266 -55.38 -1.04 3.77
CA LYS A 266 -56.69 -1.00 4.43
C LYS A 266 -57.23 0.43 4.54
N LYS A 267 -56.39 1.39 4.94
CA LYS A 267 -56.79 2.81 5.02
C LYS A 267 -57.19 3.36 3.65
N SER A 268 -56.44 3.05 2.60
CA SER A 268 -56.78 3.46 1.23
C SER A 268 -58.13 2.90 0.80
N PHE A 269 -58.39 1.62 1.06
CA PHE A 269 -59.66 0.98 0.75
C PHE A 269 -60.84 1.69 1.43
N TRP A 270 -60.71 2.04 2.72
CA TRP A 270 -61.75 2.78 3.44
C TRP A 270 -62.00 4.17 2.87
N TRP A 271 -60.95 4.91 2.51
CA TRP A 271 -61.08 6.23 1.88
C TRP A 271 -61.71 6.15 0.49
N ASN A 272 -61.38 5.12 -0.30
CA ASN A 272 -62.02 4.86 -1.59
C ASN A 272 -63.52 4.56 -1.44
N ILE A 273 -63.90 3.75 -0.44
CA ILE A 273 -65.32 3.50 -0.13
C ILE A 273 -66.02 4.81 0.26
N GLN A 274 -65.42 5.63 1.12
CA GLN A 274 -66.02 6.89 1.53
C GLN A 274 -66.19 7.87 0.36
N GLY A 275 -65.20 7.96 -0.54
CA GLY A 275 -65.29 8.77 -1.76
C GLY A 275 -66.37 8.27 -2.71
N GLY A 276 -66.45 6.95 -2.93
CA GLY A 276 -67.48 6.31 -3.74
C GLY A 276 -68.88 6.49 -3.16
N ALA A 277 -69.04 6.32 -1.84
CA ALA A 277 -70.30 6.53 -1.15
C ALA A 277 -70.75 7.99 -1.22
N ALA A 278 -69.85 8.96 -1.04
CA ALA A 278 -70.16 10.38 -1.17
C ALA A 278 -70.64 10.73 -2.59
N LEU A 279 -70.02 10.15 -3.62
CA LEU A 279 -70.43 10.33 -5.01
C LEU A 279 -71.78 9.68 -5.32
N ALA A 280 -72.02 8.47 -4.79
CA ALA A 280 -73.32 7.81 -4.91
C ALA A 280 -74.44 8.60 -4.23
N VAL A 281 -74.19 9.13 -3.03
CA VAL A 281 -75.12 10.03 -2.31
C VAL A 281 -75.36 11.32 -3.10
N ALA A 282 -74.33 11.90 -3.74
CA ALA A 282 -74.49 13.09 -4.57
C ALA A 282 -75.40 12.83 -5.77
N ILE A 283 -75.23 11.70 -6.46
CA ILE A 283 -76.07 11.31 -7.59
C ILE A 283 -77.51 11.05 -7.13
N LEU A 284 -77.70 10.28 -6.05
CA LEU A 284 -79.03 10.02 -5.49
C LEU A 284 -79.72 11.31 -5.05
N ALA A 285 -79.01 12.20 -4.37
CA ALA A 285 -79.53 13.50 -3.98
C ALA A 285 -79.95 14.32 -5.20
N ALA A 286 -79.14 14.36 -6.26
CA ALA A 286 -79.48 15.06 -7.49
C ALA A 286 -80.77 14.51 -8.13
N VAL A 287 -80.90 13.18 -8.23
CA VAL A 287 -82.10 12.52 -8.79
C VAL A 287 -83.34 12.78 -7.93
N VAL A 288 -83.24 12.63 -6.61
CA VAL A 288 -84.38 12.89 -5.69
C VAL A 288 -84.79 14.35 -5.74
N THR A 289 -83.84 15.28 -5.74
CA THR A 289 -84.13 16.71 -5.82
C THR A 289 -84.78 17.06 -7.16
N PHE A 290 -84.38 16.42 -8.26
CA PHE A 290 -84.99 16.59 -9.57
C PHE A 290 -86.44 16.07 -9.61
N ILE A 291 -86.69 14.86 -9.10
CA ILE A 291 -88.04 14.28 -9.03
C ILE A 291 -88.95 15.13 -8.13
N TYR A 292 -88.48 15.52 -6.94
CA TYR A 292 -89.22 16.34 -6.01
C TYR A 292 -89.50 17.74 -6.59
N GLY A 293 -88.51 18.35 -7.23
CA GLY A 293 -88.68 19.63 -7.93
C GLY A 293 -89.71 19.54 -9.05
N GLY A 294 -89.69 18.47 -9.85
CA GLY A 294 -90.67 18.22 -10.91
C GLY A 294 -92.09 17.99 -10.38
N TYR A 295 -92.25 17.25 -9.27
CA TYR A 295 -93.55 17.05 -8.62
C TYR A 295 -94.12 18.35 -8.06
N GLN A 296 -93.29 19.12 -7.32
CA GLN A 296 -93.69 20.41 -6.78
C GLN A 296 -94.04 21.41 -7.88
N PHE A 297 -93.32 21.39 -9.00
CA PHE A 297 -93.63 22.21 -10.16
C PHE A 297 -95.00 21.88 -10.78
N ASN A 298 -95.38 20.59 -10.83
CA ASN A 298 -96.65 20.15 -11.42
C ASN A 298 -97.85 20.42 -10.48
N HIS A 299 -97.66 20.40 -9.16
CA HIS A 299 -98.72 20.66 -8.16
C HIS A 299 -98.81 22.12 -7.69
N ALA A 300 -97.84 22.98 -8.03
CA ALA A 300 -97.88 24.39 -7.67
C ALA A 300 -98.91 25.15 -8.53
N ALA A 301 -99.77 25.95 -7.88
CA ALA A 301 -100.65 26.88 -8.58
C ALA A 301 -99.81 27.87 -9.39
N LYS A 302 -100.20 28.11 -10.66
CA LYS A 302 -99.47 28.95 -11.65
C LYS A 302 -99.09 30.34 -11.13
N ASP A 303 -99.76 30.85 -10.10
CA ASP A 303 -99.55 32.21 -9.56
C ASP A 303 -98.44 32.31 -8.49
N ASN A 304 -97.84 31.20 -8.03
CA ASN A 304 -96.85 31.18 -6.93
C ASN A 304 -95.45 30.70 -7.33
N ILE A 305 -95.19 30.41 -8.61
CA ILE A 305 -93.85 29.97 -9.07
C ILE A 305 -93.03 31.19 -9.47
N ASP A 306 -92.36 31.79 -8.50
CA ASP A 306 -91.43 32.89 -8.75
C ASP A 306 -90.11 32.34 -9.36
N TRP A 307 -89.60 33.00 -10.41
CA TRP A 307 -88.32 32.62 -11.05
C TRP A 307 -87.16 32.60 -10.05
N LEU A 308 -87.27 33.42 -9.01
CA LEU A 308 -86.33 33.45 -7.88
C LEU A 308 -86.32 32.13 -7.08
N PHE A 309 -87.46 31.46 -6.92
CA PHE A 309 -87.55 30.18 -6.21
C PHE A 309 -86.84 29.06 -6.97
N PHE A 310 -86.99 29.00 -8.29
CA PHE A 310 -86.28 28.04 -9.14
C PHE A 310 -84.77 28.28 -9.13
N THR A 311 -84.36 29.55 -9.23
CA THR A 311 -82.96 29.95 -9.16
C THR A 311 -82.34 29.57 -7.81
N PHE A 312 -83.07 29.78 -6.70
CA PHE A 312 -82.63 29.39 -5.36
C PHE A 312 -82.45 27.87 -5.22
N LEU A 313 -83.41 27.06 -5.71
CA LEU A 313 -83.31 25.60 -5.68
C LEU A 313 -82.14 25.07 -6.51
N LEU A 314 -81.89 25.65 -7.69
CA LEU A 314 -80.75 25.28 -8.52
C LEU A 314 -79.42 25.59 -7.84
N ILE A 315 -79.25 26.79 -7.29
CA ILE A 315 -78.01 27.18 -6.58
C ILE A 315 -77.79 26.27 -5.36
N LYS A 316 -78.85 25.99 -4.57
CA LYS A 316 -78.75 25.10 -3.41
C LYS A 316 -78.35 23.68 -3.82
N GLY A 317 -78.95 23.14 -4.88
CA GLY A 317 -78.59 21.83 -5.42
C GLY A 317 -77.15 21.77 -5.92
N LEU A 318 -76.71 22.81 -6.65
CA LEU A 318 -75.33 22.95 -7.12
C LEU A 318 -74.33 22.99 -5.96
N ILE A 319 -74.62 23.73 -4.89
CA ILE A 319 -73.77 23.79 -3.69
C ILE A 319 -73.63 22.41 -3.03
N ILE A 320 -74.72 21.66 -2.89
CA ILE A 320 -74.68 20.32 -2.28
C ILE A 320 -73.88 19.34 -3.14
N ILE A 321 -74.08 19.34 -4.47
CA ILE A 321 -73.37 18.45 -5.39
C ILE A 321 -71.87 18.81 -5.42
N THR A 322 -71.52 20.10 -5.47
CA THR A 322 -70.12 20.55 -5.47
C THR A 322 -69.42 20.23 -4.15
N LEU A 323 -70.10 20.37 -3.01
CA LEU A 323 -69.54 20.00 -1.69
C LEU A 323 -69.27 18.49 -1.58
N LEU A 324 -70.23 17.65 -2.00
CA LEU A 324 -70.06 16.19 -2.01
C LEU A 324 -69.00 15.75 -3.04
N GLY A 325 -68.94 16.40 -4.20
CA GLY A 325 -67.91 16.18 -5.20
C GLY A 325 -66.52 16.56 -4.71
N ALA A 326 -66.39 17.69 -4.00
CA ALA A 326 -65.14 18.12 -3.37
C ALA A 326 -64.68 17.13 -2.28
N TRP A 327 -65.62 16.64 -1.46
CA TRP A 327 -65.34 15.61 -0.47
C TRP A 327 -64.89 14.29 -1.11
N ALA A 328 -65.58 13.84 -2.15
CA ALA A 328 -65.20 12.63 -2.90
C ALA A 328 -63.80 12.76 -3.51
N LYS A 329 -63.49 13.92 -4.14
CA LYS A 329 -62.16 14.22 -4.68
C LYS A 329 -61.07 14.17 -3.60
N HIS A 330 -61.33 14.79 -2.44
CA HIS A 330 -60.39 14.74 -1.32
C HIS A 330 -60.17 13.31 -0.83
N ALA A 331 -61.25 12.54 -0.65
CA ALA A 331 -61.17 11.14 -0.22
C ALA A 331 -60.35 10.28 -1.20
N PHE A 332 -60.57 10.43 -2.52
CA PHE A 332 -59.79 9.72 -3.53
C PHE A 332 -58.32 10.15 -3.58
N ASN A 333 -58.01 11.44 -3.41
CA ASN A 333 -56.63 11.92 -3.34
C ASN A 333 -55.88 11.33 -2.14
N VAL A 334 -56.53 11.30 -0.98
CA VAL A 334 -55.98 10.69 0.23
C VAL A 334 -55.81 9.18 0.05
N ALA A 335 -56.79 8.50 -0.55
CA ALA A 335 -56.70 7.07 -0.85
C ALA A 335 -55.51 6.74 -1.78
N ASN A 336 -55.33 7.52 -2.85
CA ASN A 336 -54.23 7.36 -3.80
C ASN A 336 -52.86 7.57 -3.13
N ALA A 337 -52.75 8.51 -2.20
CA ALA A 337 -51.50 8.70 -1.46
C ALA A 337 -51.18 7.53 -0.52
N TYR A 338 -52.20 6.94 0.12
CA TYR A 338 -52.03 5.71 0.89
C TYR A 338 -51.59 4.53 0.01
N VAL A 339 -52.15 4.37 -1.20
CA VAL A 339 -51.70 3.36 -2.18
C VAL A 339 -50.25 3.61 -2.60
N HIS A 340 -49.88 4.86 -2.88
CA HIS A 340 -48.53 5.17 -3.32
C HIS A 340 -47.50 4.86 -2.22
N GLU A 341 -47.83 5.15 -0.96
CA GLU A 341 -46.97 4.81 0.17
C GLU A 341 -46.93 3.29 0.45
N SER A 342 -48.02 2.55 0.24
CA SER A 342 -48.02 1.09 0.41
C SER A 342 -47.18 0.39 -0.67
N LEU A 343 -47.35 0.76 -1.94
CA LEU A 343 -46.55 0.24 -3.06
C LEU A 343 -45.05 0.47 -2.83
N LYS A 344 -44.69 1.69 -2.46
CA LYS A 344 -43.31 2.06 -2.16
C LYS A 344 -42.70 1.26 -1.02
N ARG A 345 -43.49 0.93 0.00
CA ARG A 345 -43.03 0.06 1.09
C ARG A 345 -42.97 -1.40 0.68
N SER A 346 -43.85 -1.85 -0.21
CA SER A 346 -43.74 -3.16 -0.85
C SER A 346 -42.45 -3.28 -1.65
N ASP A 347 -42.07 -2.25 -2.41
CA ASP A 347 -40.81 -2.23 -3.17
C ASP A 347 -39.58 -2.26 -2.24
N ARG A 348 -39.59 -1.49 -1.14
CA ARG A 348 -38.53 -1.54 -0.12
C ARG A 348 -38.45 -2.91 0.57
N MET A 349 -39.60 -3.50 0.87
CA MET A 349 -39.67 -4.84 1.45
C MET A 349 -39.12 -5.89 0.48
N HIS A 350 -39.47 -5.81 -0.80
CA HIS A 350 -38.97 -6.68 -1.85
C HIS A 350 -37.44 -6.55 -1.99
N ALA A 351 -36.92 -5.33 -2.01
CA ALA A 351 -35.49 -5.08 -2.00
C ALA A 351 -34.84 -5.76 -0.78
N ILE A 352 -35.25 -5.43 0.45
CA ILE A 352 -34.68 -6.03 1.67
C ILE A 352 -34.74 -7.58 1.64
N SER A 353 -35.85 -8.16 1.17
CA SER A 353 -36.01 -9.61 1.05
C SER A 353 -35.04 -10.27 0.06
N PHE A 354 -34.70 -9.58 -1.04
CA PHE A 354 -33.70 -10.06 -2.00
C PHE A 354 -32.29 -10.12 -1.37
N GLY A 355 -32.02 -9.30 -0.36
CA GLY A 355 -30.72 -9.21 0.33
C GLY A 355 -30.61 -10.25 1.40
N LYS A 356 -31.73 -10.55 2.06
CA LYS A 356 -31.88 -11.77 2.85
C LYS A 356 -31.53 -13.00 2.01
N PHE A 357 -32.13 -13.13 0.83
CA PHE A 357 -31.87 -14.25 -0.07
C PHE A 357 -30.40 -14.30 -0.54
N TYR A 358 -29.81 -13.15 -0.91
CA TYR A 358 -28.41 -13.09 -1.30
C TYR A 358 -27.49 -13.60 -0.18
N LEU A 359 -27.77 -13.23 1.07
CA LEU A 359 -27.00 -13.70 2.21
C LEU A 359 -27.26 -15.15 2.57
N GLU A 360 -28.47 -15.66 2.41
CA GLU A 360 -28.75 -17.09 2.57
C GLU A 360 -27.99 -17.94 1.54
N VAL A 361 -27.81 -17.43 0.31
CA VAL A 361 -27.11 -18.15 -0.77
C VAL A 361 -25.58 -17.98 -0.70
N TYR A 362 -25.09 -16.78 -0.38
CA TYR A 362 -23.67 -16.42 -0.48
C TYR A 362 -23.00 -16.09 0.87
N GLY A 363 -23.74 -16.07 1.98
CA GLY A 363 -23.30 -15.55 3.28
C GLY A 363 -22.04 -16.17 3.86
N ASN A 364 -21.68 -17.40 3.47
CA ASN A 364 -20.43 -18.04 3.87
C ASN A 364 -19.17 -17.37 3.30
N LYS A 365 -19.29 -16.42 2.36
CA LYS A 365 -18.17 -15.73 1.70
C LYS A 365 -18.28 -14.20 1.71
N VAL A 366 -19.35 -13.63 2.25
CA VAL A 366 -19.63 -12.19 2.15
C VAL A 366 -19.02 -11.46 3.35
N ASP A 367 -18.11 -10.51 3.09
CA ASP A 367 -17.53 -9.64 4.12
C ASP A 367 -18.56 -8.58 4.60
N GLN A 368 -18.39 -8.08 5.81
CA GLN A 368 -19.26 -7.06 6.41
C GLN A 368 -19.35 -5.78 5.54
N ARG A 369 -18.28 -5.46 4.81
CA ARG A 369 -18.24 -4.31 3.88
C ARG A 369 -19.13 -4.53 2.67
N GLU A 370 -19.05 -5.70 2.04
CA GLU A 370 -19.91 -6.07 0.91
C GLU A 370 -21.39 -6.12 1.32
N MET A 371 -21.68 -6.64 2.51
CA MET A 371 -23.03 -6.62 3.07
C MET A 371 -23.55 -5.18 3.21
N LYS A 372 -22.74 -4.25 3.74
CA LYS A 372 -23.12 -2.84 3.87
C LYS A 372 -23.43 -2.22 2.50
N ASP A 373 -22.59 -2.45 1.51
CA ASP A 373 -22.75 -1.89 0.17
C ASP A 373 -24.01 -2.41 -0.54
N ILE A 374 -24.39 -3.67 -0.30
CA ILE A 374 -25.63 -4.26 -0.83
C ILE A 374 -26.86 -3.57 -0.25
N PHE A 375 -26.91 -3.33 1.07
CA PHE A 375 -28.08 -2.70 1.71
C PHE A 375 -28.12 -1.18 1.56
N GLU A 376 -26.96 -0.50 1.48
CA GLU A 376 -26.87 0.95 1.31
C GLU A 376 -27.47 1.39 -0.04
N ASN A 377 -27.22 0.62 -1.10
CA ASN A 377 -27.75 0.89 -2.44
C ASN A 377 -29.24 0.56 -2.61
N TRP A 378 -29.85 -0.16 -1.67
CA TRP A 378 -31.27 -0.54 -1.75
C TRP A 378 -32.19 0.29 -0.87
N ASN A 379 -31.64 1.07 0.03
CA ASN A 379 -32.39 2.09 0.74
C ASN A 379 -32.71 3.25 -0.22
N ILE A 380 -33.71 3.06 -1.07
CA ILE A 380 -34.15 4.06 -2.05
C ILE A 380 -34.75 5.24 -1.28
N ASN A 381 -33.96 6.29 -1.10
CA ASN A 381 -34.41 7.63 -0.69
C ASN A 381 -35.54 8.05 -1.62
N SER A 382 -36.72 8.22 -1.05
CA SER A 382 -37.90 8.56 -1.83
C SER A 382 -38.82 9.38 -0.93
N ASP A 383 -39.20 10.55 -1.41
CA ASP A 383 -40.04 11.51 -0.69
C ASP A 383 -41.45 10.95 -0.44
N SER A 384 -42.09 11.39 0.63
CA SER A 384 -43.41 10.91 1.03
C SER A 384 -44.51 11.41 0.10
N ALA A 385 -45.41 10.51 -0.30
CA ALA A 385 -46.60 10.85 -1.11
C ALA A 385 -47.49 11.91 -0.44
N PHE A 386 -47.49 11.96 0.90
CA PHE A 386 -48.27 12.90 1.70
C PHE A 386 -47.76 14.35 1.63
N VAL A 387 -46.51 14.56 1.21
CA VAL A 387 -45.95 15.92 0.99
C VAL A 387 -46.60 16.55 -0.25
N LYS A 388 -46.83 15.76 -1.31
CA LYS A 388 -47.46 16.22 -2.55
C LYS A 388 -48.96 16.54 -2.42
N ILE A 389 -49.65 15.97 -1.41
CA ILE A 389 -51.07 16.27 -1.16
C ILE A 389 -51.25 17.71 -0.64
N LYS A 390 -50.25 18.28 0.05
CA LYS A 390 -50.30 19.68 0.51
C LYS A 390 -50.25 20.69 -0.63
N GLU A 391 -49.75 20.29 -1.80
CA GLU A 391 -49.62 21.13 -3.00
C GLU A 391 -50.59 20.69 -4.10
N SER A 392 -51.75 20.09 -3.77
CA SER A 392 -52.81 20.00 -4.75
C SER A 392 -53.39 21.41 -4.94
N ASP A 393 -52.74 22.13 -5.85
CA ASP A 393 -53.23 23.29 -6.55
C ASP A 393 -54.75 23.21 -6.69
N PHE A 394 -55.46 24.06 -5.94
CA PHE A 394 -56.67 24.67 -6.44
C PHE A 394 -56.24 25.55 -7.63
N SER A 395 -55.85 24.88 -8.72
CA SER A 395 -55.15 25.51 -9.83
C SER A 395 -56.01 26.65 -10.36
N LEU A 396 -55.38 27.81 -10.56
CA LEU A 396 -56.00 28.94 -11.26
C LEU A 396 -56.73 28.51 -12.54
N LYS A 397 -56.34 27.40 -13.17
CA LYS A 397 -57.06 26.77 -14.30
C LYS A 397 -58.54 26.45 -14.04
N GLN A 398 -58.92 26.00 -12.84
CA GLN A 398 -60.35 25.74 -12.52
C GLN A 398 -61.11 27.06 -12.33
N LEU A 399 -60.45 28.09 -11.82
CA LEU A 399 -60.99 29.45 -11.75
C LEU A 399 -61.08 30.10 -13.13
N ASP A 400 -60.09 29.90 -14.00
CA ASP A 400 -60.06 30.39 -15.38
C ASP A 400 -61.16 29.75 -16.23
N GLN A 401 -61.52 28.49 -15.97
CA GLN A 401 -62.66 27.85 -16.63
C GLN A 401 -63.99 28.48 -16.16
N ILE A 402 -64.10 28.82 -14.86
CA ILE A 402 -65.30 29.49 -14.32
C ILE A 402 -65.41 30.93 -14.85
N THR A 403 -64.31 31.68 -14.96
CA THR A 403 -64.30 33.04 -15.53
C THR A 403 -64.61 33.03 -17.03
N ASN A 404 -64.06 32.08 -17.80
CA ASN A 404 -64.39 31.94 -19.22
C ASN A 404 -65.87 31.58 -19.47
N ILE A 405 -66.48 30.75 -18.60
CA ILE A 405 -67.92 30.46 -18.66
C ILE A 405 -68.72 31.72 -18.29
N MET A 406 -68.30 32.47 -17.26
CA MET A 406 -68.95 33.71 -16.85
C MET A 406 -68.90 34.80 -17.93
N ASP A 407 -67.77 34.94 -18.62
CA ASP A 407 -67.60 35.87 -19.75
C ASP A 407 -68.42 35.45 -20.97
N SER A 408 -68.55 34.15 -21.22
CA SER A 408 -69.40 33.61 -22.28
C SER A 408 -70.89 33.91 -22.01
N ILE A 409 -71.34 33.76 -20.76
CA ILE A 409 -72.71 34.10 -20.35
C ILE A 409 -72.94 35.61 -20.41
N ARG A 410 -71.95 36.43 -20.04
CA ARG A 410 -72.03 37.89 -20.11
C ARG A 410 -72.19 38.40 -21.55
N LYS A 411 -71.47 37.81 -22.52
CA LYS A 411 -71.59 38.13 -23.94
C LYS A 411 -72.94 37.77 -24.54
N ILE A 412 -73.62 36.74 -24.00
CA ILE A 412 -74.96 36.33 -24.48
C ILE A 412 -76.06 37.30 -23.97
N LYS A 413 -75.88 37.91 -22.79
CA LYS A 413 -76.92 38.75 -22.15
C LYS A 413 -76.93 40.21 -22.61
N TYR A 414 -75.82 40.71 -23.15
CA TYR A 414 -75.73 42.05 -23.75
C TYR A 414 -75.05 41.94 -25.12
N PRO A 415 -75.80 41.65 -26.21
CA PRO A 415 -75.26 41.92 -27.52
C PRO A 415 -75.01 43.42 -27.62
N GLU A 416 -73.77 43.83 -27.85
CA GLU A 416 -73.39 45.23 -28.05
C GLU A 416 -74.37 45.87 -29.03
N ALA A 417 -75.16 46.83 -28.54
CA ALA A 417 -75.95 47.71 -29.38
C ALA A 417 -74.96 48.53 -30.21
N LYS A 418 -74.73 48.11 -31.46
CA LYS A 418 -73.96 48.87 -32.44
C LYS A 418 -74.71 50.18 -32.71
N SER A 419 -74.10 51.29 -32.30
CA SER A 419 -74.38 52.63 -32.83
C SER A 419 -73.93 52.74 -34.28
#